data_AF-A0A7R9LHW1-F1
#
_entry.id   AF-A0A7R9LHW1-F1
#
_cell.length_a   1.000
_cell.length_b   1.000
_cell.length_c   1.000
_cell.angle_alpha   90.00
_cell.angle_beta   90.00
_cell.angle_gamma   90.00
#
_symmetry.space_group_name_H-M   'P 1'
#
loop_
_entity.id
_entity.type
_entity.pdbx_description
1 polymer ?
#
loop_
_entity_poly.entity_id
_entity_poly.type
_entity_poly.pdbx_seq_one_letter_code
_entity_poly.pdbx_strand_id
1 'polypeptide(L)'
;CGDIGDFTTENISSFEYCVRLVCNQFLLNGSSGRLISDKRVRVSIKSLALGCVAAVVRLHPKTLIIELFLECDKTLQKSDSSQKIWDILLYSTHTDPQIRGQIAIIIGHFIDEVLKESQTFNELKDNPYWLIKTALVDLKNGIIVKKESLQKRILNEVFFPFLADEDFRVREATAHSLCNLIPVLFTPAIHLDNDPITAIAFEHTIKNLLQKDLTFKDFEANIPPIKAFIDPLNSQHLILSAKNRLIEANLSDIIINLLNSLQFNLDNKHALIGYCNALAFLSNKYPITEYPDCWGSDLSETSVSMQLLDICMTLLSTSSLVVLDLTAHQSVLSLTGNLCEGLAYNAIKTNFKNSVAFAPDLDWGLLSHVSPHLVQQLEAIFTHLMRIMNIYSSIIDEPLLTSTNIMSTLTNYNKMPVIQTLSNSPLSPIRRKSLLKTSDLSDKMDSMKRSDSEKSDKDKFTKYGSNTLLVRLSEMIRASYLSNKTSMDLSGDK
;
A
#
# COMPACT_ATOMS: atom_id res chain seq x y z
N CYS A 1 16.72 -37.37 38.11
CA CYS A 1 17.09 -36.49 36.98
C CYS A 1 17.72 -37.38 35.94
N GLY A 2 17.22 -37.34 34.70
CA GLY A 2 17.86 -38.06 33.59
C GLY A 2 19.02 -37.25 33.02
N ASP A 3 19.84 -37.89 32.20
CA ASP A 3 20.93 -37.23 31.49
C ASP A 3 20.38 -36.41 30.30
N ILE A 4 20.78 -35.14 30.20
CA ILE A 4 20.42 -34.23 29.09
C ILE A 4 21.55 -34.08 28.06
N GLY A 5 22.71 -34.67 28.32
CA GLY A 5 23.93 -34.56 27.51
C GLY A 5 24.81 -33.37 27.89
N ASP A 6 25.78 -33.08 27.04
CA ASP A 6 26.70 -31.93 27.14
C ASP A 6 26.78 -31.19 25.79
N PHE A 7 27.22 -29.94 25.81
CA PHE A 7 27.38 -29.12 24.61
C PHE A 7 28.57 -29.57 23.73
N THR A 8 29.47 -30.40 24.25
CA THR A 8 30.64 -30.94 23.54
C THR A 8 30.42 -32.34 22.95
N THR A 9 29.26 -32.96 23.14
CA THR A 9 29.01 -34.32 22.69
C THR A 9 28.90 -34.38 21.16
N GLU A 10 29.72 -35.20 20.49
CA GLU A 10 29.87 -35.23 19.02
C GLU A 10 28.57 -35.49 18.22
N ASN A 11 27.52 -36.02 18.87
CA ASN A 11 26.24 -36.38 18.23
C ASN A 11 25.04 -35.51 18.66
N ILE A 12 25.26 -34.43 19.40
CA ILE A 12 24.19 -33.54 19.88
C ILE A 12 24.44 -32.13 19.37
N SER A 13 23.48 -31.57 18.64
CA SER A 13 23.59 -30.16 18.23
C SER A 13 23.52 -29.25 19.47
N SER A 14 24.29 -28.16 19.47
CA SER A 14 24.30 -27.21 20.60
C SER A 14 22.91 -26.62 20.87
N PHE A 15 22.06 -26.54 19.84
CA PHE A 15 20.66 -26.12 19.97
C PHE A 15 19.80 -27.15 20.72
N GLU A 16 19.96 -28.45 20.45
CA GLU A 16 19.26 -29.50 21.19
C GLU A 16 19.65 -29.52 22.66
N TYR A 17 20.94 -29.42 22.97
CA TYR A 17 21.41 -29.33 24.36
C TYR A 17 20.83 -28.09 25.07
N CYS A 18 20.89 -26.93 24.41
CA CYS A 18 20.35 -25.68 24.96
C CYS A 18 18.85 -25.81 25.30
N VAL A 19 18.05 -26.37 24.40
CA VAL A 19 16.61 -26.57 24.62
C VAL A 19 16.36 -27.56 25.75
N ARG A 20 17.07 -28.70 25.79
CA ARG A 20 16.97 -29.66 26.90
C ARG A 20 17.32 -29.02 28.24
N LEU A 21 18.39 -28.23 28.30
CA LEU A 21 18.83 -27.53 29.50
C LEU A 21 17.75 -26.55 30.01
N VAL A 22 17.26 -25.67 29.14
CA VAL A 22 16.23 -24.67 29.48
C VAL A 22 14.94 -25.36 29.91
N CYS A 23 14.48 -26.37 29.17
CA CYS A 23 13.27 -27.10 29.49
C CYS A 23 13.39 -27.86 30.82
N ASN A 24 14.48 -28.58 31.06
CA ASN A 24 14.70 -29.35 32.29
C ASN A 24 14.81 -28.45 33.52
N GLN A 25 15.40 -27.26 33.39
CA GLN A 25 15.56 -26.34 34.52
C GLN A 25 14.28 -25.58 34.86
N PHE A 26 13.53 -25.12 33.86
CA PHE A 26 12.51 -24.10 34.08
C PHE A 26 11.07 -24.51 33.72
N LEU A 27 10.88 -25.49 32.83
CA LEU A 27 9.58 -25.75 32.19
C LEU A 27 9.03 -27.16 32.48
N LEU A 28 9.86 -28.20 32.35
CA LEU A 28 9.47 -29.61 32.36
C LEU A 28 10.10 -30.34 33.54
N ASN A 29 9.38 -31.32 34.12
CA ASN A 29 9.80 -31.96 35.36
C ASN A 29 10.38 -33.38 35.19
N GLY A 30 10.46 -33.86 33.95
CA GLY A 30 10.95 -35.17 33.58
C GLY A 30 9.89 -36.27 33.45
N SER A 31 8.63 -35.98 33.75
CA SER A 31 7.50 -36.92 33.61
C SER A 31 6.57 -36.47 32.49
N SER A 32 6.27 -37.37 31.56
CA SER A 32 5.37 -37.11 30.42
C SER A 32 4.06 -36.43 30.85
N GLY A 33 3.70 -35.36 30.14
CA GLY A 33 2.49 -34.57 30.38
C GLY A 33 2.52 -33.69 31.64
N ARG A 34 3.64 -33.62 32.37
CA ARG A 34 3.74 -32.81 33.59
C ARG A 34 4.68 -31.62 33.44
N LEU A 35 4.18 -30.47 33.88
CA LEU A 35 4.87 -29.19 33.88
C LEU A 35 5.45 -28.87 35.26
N ILE A 36 6.46 -28.00 35.30
CA ILE A 36 6.93 -27.40 36.55
C ILE A 36 5.88 -26.42 37.09
N SER A 37 5.57 -26.53 38.38
CA SER A 37 4.63 -25.63 39.08
C SER A 37 5.18 -24.22 39.26
N ASP A 38 4.31 -23.20 39.26
CA ASP A 38 4.66 -21.80 39.53
C ASP A 38 5.26 -21.57 40.93
N LYS A 39 5.00 -22.48 41.87
CA LYS A 39 5.63 -22.45 43.19
C LYS A 39 7.14 -22.71 43.14
N ARG A 40 7.61 -23.45 42.13
CA ARG A 40 9.03 -23.81 41.97
C ARG A 40 9.78 -22.81 41.11
N VAL A 41 9.16 -22.36 40.02
CA VAL A 41 9.75 -21.39 39.08
C VAL A 41 8.74 -20.29 38.82
N ARG A 42 9.16 -19.03 39.02
CA ARG A 42 8.31 -17.85 38.83
C ARG A 42 7.86 -17.75 37.37
N VAL A 43 6.62 -17.27 37.17
CA VAL A 43 5.98 -17.09 35.85
C VAL A 43 6.83 -16.26 34.89
N SER A 44 7.50 -15.21 35.37
CA SER A 44 8.37 -14.36 34.54
C SER A 44 9.58 -15.12 33.97
N ILE A 45 10.18 -16.02 34.75
CA ILE A 45 11.30 -16.86 34.29
C ILE A 45 10.81 -17.88 33.27
N LYS A 46 9.62 -18.46 33.47
CA LYS A 46 9.00 -19.37 32.47
C LYS A 46 8.73 -18.65 31.16
N SER A 47 8.21 -17.42 31.21
CA SER A 47 7.98 -16.62 30.02
C SER A 47 9.27 -16.35 29.25
N LEU A 48 10.35 -15.98 29.96
CA LEU A 48 11.66 -15.77 29.33
C LEU A 48 12.23 -17.07 28.75
N ALA A 49 12.15 -18.18 29.50
CA ALA A 49 12.59 -19.50 29.05
C ALA A 49 11.84 -19.95 27.78
N LEU A 50 10.52 -19.76 27.74
CA LEU A 50 9.71 -20.02 26.55
C LEU A 50 10.12 -19.11 25.38
N GLY A 51 10.43 -17.84 25.63
CA GLY A 51 10.99 -16.94 24.61
C GLY A 51 12.32 -17.42 24.03
N CYS A 52 13.22 -17.94 24.88
CA CYS A 52 14.46 -18.57 24.42
C CYS A 52 14.19 -19.82 23.57
N VAL A 53 13.27 -20.68 24.00
CA VAL A 53 12.87 -21.87 23.23
C VAL A 53 12.25 -21.46 21.89
N ALA A 54 11.42 -20.41 21.85
CA ALA A 54 10.84 -19.87 20.62
C ALA A 54 11.90 -19.45 19.61
N ALA A 55 12.97 -18.79 20.08
CA ALA A 55 14.09 -18.38 19.23
C ALA A 55 14.85 -19.60 18.67
N VAL A 56 15.03 -20.67 19.46
CA VAL A 56 15.69 -21.89 18.98
C VAL A 56 14.80 -22.66 18.00
N VAL A 57 13.50 -22.80 18.29
CA VAL A 57 12.54 -23.50 17.41
C VAL A 57 12.47 -22.84 16.03
N ARG A 58 12.60 -21.51 15.96
CA ARG A 58 12.71 -20.78 14.69
C ARG A 58 13.92 -21.18 13.85
N LEU A 59 15.04 -21.52 14.49
CA LEU A 59 16.29 -21.90 13.81
C LEU A 59 16.36 -23.41 13.54
N HIS A 60 15.79 -24.23 14.41
CA HIS A 60 15.90 -25.68 14.36
C HIS A 60 14.60 -26.35 14.88
N PRO A 61 13.52 -26.41 14.09
CA PRO A 61 12.18 -26.83 14.55
C PRO A 61 12.14 -28.26 15.11
N LYS A 62 13.06 -29.12 14.66
CA LYS A 62 13.19 -30.50 15.15
C LYS A 62 13.43 -30.58 16.66
N THR A 63 13.95 -29.53 17.30
CA THR A 63 14.17 -29.51 18.76
C THR A 63 12.89 -29.64 19.57
N LEU A 64 11.72 -29.36 18.99
CA LEU A 64 10.43 -29.54 19.69
C LEU A 64 10.06 -31.04 19.83
N ILE A 65 10.60 -31.90 18.96
CA ILE A 65 10.21 -33.32 18.81
C ILE A 65 11.13 -34.26 19.59
N ILE A 66 12.28 -33.76 20.05
CA ILE A 66 13.28 -34.58 20.77
C ILE A 66 12.83 -34.94 22.18
N GLU A 67 13.43 -36.00 22.71
CA GLU A 67 13.32 -36.38 24.12
C GLU A 67 14.05 -35.39 25.02
N LEU A 68 13.47 -35.10 26.19
CA LEU A 68 14.07 -34.25 27.21
C LEU A 68 15.37 -34.86 27.77
N PHE A 69 15.39 -36.18 27.97
CA PHE A 69 16.55 -36.92 28.46
C PHE A 69 17.05 -37.92 27.39
N LEU A 70 18.37 -38.08 27.30
CA LEU A 70 19.03 -39.02 26.37
C LEU A 70 18.95 -40.47 26.86
N GLU A 71 19.18 -40.66 28.17
CA GLU A 71 19.09 -41.95 28.82
C GLU A 71 18.00 -41.90 29.90
N CYS A 72 16.96 -42.73 29.72
CA CYS A 72 15.97 -42.97 30.75
C CYS A 72 16.47 -44.10 31.66
N ASP A 73 16.74 -43.79 32.93
CA ASP A 73 16.94 -44.79 33.97
C ASP A 73 15.70 -45.70 34.05
N LYS A 74 15.82 -46.91 33.48
CA LYS A 74 14.75 -47.91 33.40
C LYS A 74 14.28 -48.43 34.77
N THR A 75 14.95 -48.03 35.85
CA THR A 75 14.71 -48.50 37.22
C THR A 75 13.64 -47.70 37.97
N LEU A 76 13.19 -46.55 37.44
CA LEU A 76 12.32 -45.61 38.18
C LEU A 76 10.95 -45.28 37.53
N GLN A 77 10.61 -45.83 36.34
CA GLN A 77 9.36 -45.47 35.67
C GLN A 77 8.24 -46.51 35.84
N LYS A 78 7.15 -46.06 36.49
CA LYS A 78 5.81 -46.69 36.51
C LYS A 78 4.90 -46.19 35.37
N SER A 79 5.45 -45.53 34.34
CA SER A 79 4.67 -44.95 33.23
C SER A 79 5.46 -45.00 31.91
N ASP A 80 4.86 -45.62 30.89
CA ASP A 80 5.43 -46.05 29.60
C ASP A 80 5.86 -44.96 28.58
N SER A 81 6.10 -43.70 28.97
CA SER A 81 6.58 -42.70 27.99
C SER A 81 7.59 -41.70 28.57
N SER A 82 8.70 -41.56 27.86
CA SER A 82 9.70 -40.51 28.09
C SER A 82 9.09 -39.14 27.77
N GLN A 83 9.46 -38.13 28.54
CA GLN A 83 8.98 -36.77 28.34
C GLN A 83 9.69 -36.12 27.15
N LYS A 84 8.92 -35.62 26.19
CA LYS A 84 9.42 -34.82 25.07
C LYS A 84 9.35 -33.33 25.35
N ILE A 85 10.11 -32.56 24.57
CA ILE A 85 10.14 -31.10 24.65
C ILE A 85 8.78 -30.48 24.31
N TRP A 86 7.98 -31.05 23.40
CA TRP A 86 6.67 -30.50 23.04
C TRP A 86 5.69 -30.40 24.22
N ASP A 87 5.93 -31.06 25.34
CA ASP A 87 5.08 -30.92 26.53
C ASP A 87 5.02 -29.47 27.01
N ILE A 88 5.98 -28.62 26.63
CA ILE A 88 5.89 -27.17 26.87
C ILE A 88 4.61 -26.55 26.29
N LEU A 89 4.03 -27.13 25.23
CA LEU A 89 2.78 -26.66 24.62
C LEU A 89 1.58 -26.79 25.57
N LEU A 90 1.67 -27.59 26.63
CA LEU A 90 0.65 -27.68 27.67
C LEU A 90 0.48 -26.35 28.44
N TYR A 91 1.48 -25.46 28.41
CA TYR A 91 1.35 -24.08 28.90
C TYR A 91 0.36 -23.21 28.11
N SER A 92 -0.21 -23.71 27.00
CA SER A 92 -1.32 -23.05 26.27
C SER A 92 -2.55 -22.79 27.14
N THR A 93 -2.76 -23.61 28.18
CA THR A 93 -3.87 -23.48 29.14
C THR A 93 -3.49 -22.74 30.43
N HIS A 94 -2.30 -22.14 30.47
CA HIS A 94 -1.81 -21.43 31.65
C HIS A 94 -2.66 -20.18 31.95
N THR A 95 -2.81 -19.83 33.24
CA THR A 95 -3.61 -18.68 33.69
C THR A 95 -3.03 -17.35 33.20
N ASP A 96 -1.71 -17.23 33.23
CA ASP A 96 -0.98 -16.05 32.77
C ASP A 96 -1.04 -15.85 31.23
N PRO A 97 -1.44 -14.67 30.73
CA PRO A 97 -1.55 -14.39 29.30
C PRO A 97 -0.19 -14.29 28.59
N GLN A 98 0.87 -13.87 29.27
CA GLN A 98 2.20 -13.73 28.67
C GLN A 98 2.80 -15.10 28.34
N ILE A 99 2.59 -16.10 29.22
CA ILE A 99 2.97 -17.49 28.95
C ILE A 99 2.21 -18.03 27.73
N ARG A 100 0.89 -17.80 27.66
CA ARG A 100 0.09 -18.22 26.50
C ARG A 100 0.54 -17.56 25.20
N GLY A 101 0.91 -16.27 25.26
CA GLY A 101 1.49 -15.55 24.12
C GLY A 101 2.79 -16.17 23.63
N GLN A 102 3.70 -16.56 24.54
CA GLN A 102 4.94 -17.24 24.16
C GLN A 102 4.69 -18.61 23.51
N ILE A 103 3.71 -19.37 23.99
CA ILE A 103 3.31 -20.64 23.36
C ILE A 103 2.77 -20.41 21.94
N ALA A 104 1.95 -19.37 21.75
CA ALA A 104 1.47 -19.00 20.41
C ALA A 104 2.63 -18.65 19.47
N ILE A 105 3.67 -17.94 19.94
CA ILE A 105 4.88 -17.64 19.16
C ILE A 105 5.65 -18.91 18.81
N ILE A 106 5.85 -19.83 19.77
CA ILE A 106 6.54 -21.11 19.53
C ILE A 106 5.79 -21.92 18.47
N ILE A 107 4.46 -22.03 18.60
CA ILE A 107 3.60 -22.70 17.62
C ILE A 107 3.72 -22.01 16.27
N GLY A 108 3.67 -20.68 16.23
CA GLY A 108 3.84 -19.90 14.99
C GLY A 108 5.18 -20.14 14.31
N HIS A 109 6.30 -20.13 15.03
CA HIS A 109 7.62 -20.43 14.48
C HIS A 109 7.73 -21.89 14.01
N PHE A 110 7.22 -22.84 14.80
CA PHE A 110 7.23 -24.25 14.42
C PHE A 110 6.38 -24.48 13.18
N ILE A 111 5.17 -23.91 13.12
CA ILE A 111 4.29 -23.97 11.98
C ILE A 111 4.92 -23.24 10.79
N ASP A 112 5.52 -22.06 10.90
CA ASP A 112 6.19 -21.37 9.78
C ASP A 112 7.31 -22.24 9.18
N GLU A 113 8.14 -22.84 10.03
CA GLU A 113 9.21 -23.74 9.60
C GLU A 113 8.69 -25.09 9.07
N VAL A 114 7.60 -25.63 9.60
CA VAL A 114 6.95 -26.87 9.16
C VAL A 114 5.98 -26.62 7.99
N LEU A 115 5.53 -25.39 7.75
CA LEU A 115 4.72 -24.97 6.60
C LEU A 115 5.57 -24.71 5.36
N LYS A 116 6.89 -24.65 5.53
CA LYS A 116 7.79 -25.09 4.47
C LYS A 116 7.42 -26.50 3.96
N GLU A 117 6.62 -27.26 4.72
CA GLU A 117 5.88 -28.52 4.39
C GLU A 117 4.32 -28.37 4.43
N SER A 118 3.76 -27.28 3.91
CA SER A 118 2.48 -27.17 3.14
C SER A 118 1.04 -27.24 3.73
N GLN A 119 0.70 -27.69 4.95
CA GLN A 119 -0.73 -28.01 5.28
C GLN A 119 -1.54 -27.13 6.27
N THR A 120 -0.91 -26.31 7.12
CA THR A 120 -1.58 -25.49 8.19
C THR A 120 -2.14 -24.12 7.74
N PHE A 121 -2.13 -23.81 6.44
CA PHE A 121 -2.45 -22.48 5.90
C PHE A 121 -3.94 -22.08 6.04
N ASN A 122 -4.86 -23.03 5.94
CA ASN A 122 -6.30 -22.74 5.86
C ASN A 122 -6.90 -22.31 7.20
N GLU A 123 -6.35 -22.77 8.33
CA GLU A 123 -6.87 -22.45 9.66
C GLU A 123 -6.48 -21.04 10.13
N LEU A 124 -5.37 -20.50 9.62
CA LEU A 124 -4.84 -19.19 10.02
C LEU A 124 -5.51 -18.03 9.25
N LYS A 125 -5.97 -18.27 8.03
CA LYS A 125 -6.66 -17.26 7.20
C LYS A 125 -7.89 -16.69 7.89
N ASP A 126 -8.72 -17.56 8.46
CA ASP A 126 -10.01 -17.18 9.02
C ASP A 126 -9.91 -16.69 10.48
N ASN A 127 -8.69 -16.45 10.98
CA ASN A 127 -8.49 -16.01 12.34
C ASN A 127 -9.05 -14.59 12.56
N PRO A 128 -9.85 -14.34 13.60
CA PRO A 128 -10.43 -13.01 13.84
C PRO A 128 -9.40 -11.95 14.26
N TYR A 129 -8.18 -12.33 14.64
CA TYR A 129 -7.18 -11.40 15.16
C TYR A 129 -6.30 -10.81 14.05
N TRP A 130 -6.36 -9.49 13.89
CA TRP A 130 -5.67 -8.75 12.81
C TRP A 130 -4.15 -8.99 12.77
N LEU A 131 -3.48 -9.18 13.91
CA LEU A 131 -2.02 -9.38 13.94
C LEU A 131 -1.61 -10.72 13.33
N ILE A 132 -2.44 -11.76 13.46
CA ILE A 132 -2.21 -13.06 12.83
C ILE A 132 -2.34 -12.92 11.31
N LYS A 133 -3.35 -12.17 10.85
CA LYS A 133 -3.53 -11.87 9.43
C LYS A 133 -2.36 -11.08 8.84
N THR A 134 -1.88 -10.04 9.52
CA THR A 134 -0.70 -9.28 9.05
C THR A 134 0.55 -10.14 9.02
N ALA A 135 0.76 -10.98 10.04
CA ALA A 135 1.89 -11.91 10.06
C ALA A 135 1.83 -12.96 8.95
N LEU A 136 0.62 -13.42 8.59
CA LEU A 136 0.39 -14.37 7.49
C LEU A 136 0.81 -13.78 6.14
N VAL A 137 0.56 -12.47 5.93
CA VAL A 137 0.93 -11.78 4.70
C VAL A 137 2.41 -11.37 4.68
N ASP A 138 3.00 -11.14 5.86
CA ASP A 138 4.44 -10.90 6.03
C ASP A 138 5.32 -12.15 5.88
N LEU A 139 4.77 -13.29 5.46
CA LEU A 139 5.53 -14.51 5.15
C LEU A 139 6.54 -14.26 4.02
N LYS A 140 7.76 -13.88 4.40
CA LYS A 140 8.92 -13.52 3.56
C LYS A 140 9.52 -14.66 2.72
N ASN A 141 8.77 -15.68 2.34
CA ASN A 141 9.35 -16.90 1.76
C ASN A 141 9.00 -17.10 0.28
N GLY A 142 9.99 -16.82 -0.57
CA GLY A 142 9.94 -17.06 -2.02
C GLY A 142 9.97 -18.52 -2.50
N ILE A 143 9.96 -19.49 -1.58
CA ILE A 143 9.95 -20.93 -1.93
C ILE A 143 8.52 -21.44 -2.14
N ILE A 144 7.56 -20.95 -1.33
CA ILE A 144 6.15 -21.37 -1.37
C ILE A 144 5.43 -20.78 -2.60
N VAL A 145 5.91 -19.64 -3.08
CA VAL A 145 5.32 -18.87 -4.19
C VAL A 145 5.58 -19.52 -5.56
N LYS A 146 6.53 -20.44 -5.70
CA LYS A 146 6.89 -20.97 -7.03
C LYS A 146 6.06 -22.15 -7.50
N LYS A 147 5.21 -22.73 -6.64
CA LYS A 147 4.23 -23.75 -7.07
C LYS A 147 2.97 -23.04 -7.54
N GLU A 148 2.69 -23.08 -8.84
CA GLU A 148 1.58 -22.33 -9.47
C GLU A 148 0.22 -22.52 -8.75
N SER A 149 -0.11 -23.75 -8.36
CA SER A 149 -1.36 -24.04 -7.63
C SER A 149 -1.44 -23.36 -6.27
N LEU A 150 -0.30 -23.27 -5.57
CA LEU A 150 -0.21 -22.67 -4.25
C LEU A 150 -0.14 -21.15 -4.34
N GLN A 151 0.56 -20.61 -5.36
CA GLN A 151 0.57 -19.19 -5.68
C GLN A 151 -0.84 -18.66 -5.94
N LYS A 152 -1.60 -19.31 -6.83
CA LYS A 152 -2.99 -18.93 -7.12
C LYS A 152 -3.86 -19.03 -5.88
N ARG A 153 -3.68 -20.07 -5.06
CA ARG A 153 -4.41 -20.21 -3.79
C ARG A 153 -4.08 -19.09 -2.82
N ILE A 154 -2.81 -18.76 -2.62
CA ILE A 154 -2.38 -17.69 -1.71
C ILE A 154 -2.90 -16.33 -2.19
N LEU A 155 -2.79 -16.02 -3.48
CA LEU A 155 -3.31 -14.78 -4.04
C LEU A 155 -4.82 -14.67 -3.85
N ASN A 156 -5.58 -15.68 -4.30
CA ASN A 156 -7.05 -15.65 -4.32
C ASN A 156 -7.70 -15.84 -2.95
N GLU A 157 -7.11 -16.66 -2.08
CA GLU A 157 -7.69 -16.97 -0.79
C GLU A 157 -7.17 -16.08 0.33
N VAL A 158 -5.98 -15.47 0.22
CA VAL A 158 -5.43 -14.61 1.28
C VAL A 158 -5.30 -13.16 0.82
N PHE A 159 -4.52 -12.88 -0.22
CA PHE A 159 -4.25 -11.48 -0.59
C PHE A 159 -5.50 -10.72 -1.02
N PHE A 160 -6.28 -11.21 -1.98
CA PHE A 160 -7.50 -10.49 -2.42
C PHE A 160 -8.53 -10.33 -1.29
N PRO A 161 -8.85 -11.36 -0.48
CA PRO A 161 -9.74 -11.19 0.66
C PRO A 161 -9.19 -10.26 1.74
N PHE A 162 -7.89 -10.27 2.02
CA PHE A 162 -7.30 -9.39 3.05
C PHE A 162 -7.19 -7.93 2.59
N LEU A 163 -7.09 -7.69 1.27
CA LEU A 163 -7.29 -6.35 0.73
C LEU A 163 -8.72 -5.84 0.96
N ALA A 164 -9.71 -6.73 1.05
CA ALA A 164 -11.08 -6.40 1.38
C ALA A 164 -11.41 -6.50 2.88
N ASP A 165 -10.42 -6.66 3.76
CA ASP A 165 -10.64 -6.83 5.20
C ASP A 165 -11.22 -5.57 5.83
N GLU A 166 -12.03 -5.75 6.89
CA GLU A 166 -12.61 -4.66 7.67
C GLU A 166 -11.54 -3.80 8.35
N ASP A 167 -10.46 -4.43 8.85
CA ASP A 167 -9.38 -3.75 9.55
C ASP A 167 -8.40 -3.08 8.57
N PHE A 168 -8.23 -1.76 8.70
CA PHE A 168 -7.37 -0.99 7.80
C PHE A 168 -5.91 -1.44 7.83
N ARG A 169 -5.41 -1.94 8.97
CA ARG A 169 -4.02 -2.38 9.14
C ARG A 169 -3.74 -3.65 8.34
N VAL A 170 -4.74 -4.54 8.27
CA VAL A 170 -4.66 -5.75 7.45
C VAL A 170 -4.62 -5.37 5.98
N ARG A 171 -5.49 -4.45 5.54
CA ARG A 171 -5.48 -3.95 4.16
C ARG A 171 -4.15 -3.33 3.77
N GLU A 172 -3.61 -2.45 4.61
CA GLU A 172 -2.34 -1.75 4.37
C GLU A 172 -1.13 -2.70 4.34
N ALA A 173 -1.00 -3.58 5.33
CA ALA A 173 0.05 -4.60 5.36
C ALA A 173 -0.03 -5.52 4.14
N THR A 174 -1.25 -5.91 3.74
CA THR A 174 -1.48 -6.76 2.56
C THR A 174 -1.05 -6.08 1.27
N ALA A 175 -1.42 -4.80 1.11
CA ALA A 175 -1.02 -4.02 -0.06
C ALA A 175 0.51 -3.85 -0.15
N HIS A 176 1.18 -3.60 0.99
CA HIS A 176 2.64 -3.48 1.04
C HIS A 176 3.33 -4.81 0.70
N SER A 177 2.87 -5.91 1.28
CA SER A 177 3.46 -7.23 1.03
C SER A 177 3.17 -7.75 -0.37
N LEU A 178 2.04 -7.38 -0.98
CA LEU A 178 1.75 -7.66 -2.40
C LEU A 178 2.81 -7.01 -3.31
N CYS A 179 3.20 -5.77 -3.02
CA CYS A 179 4.25 -5.07 -3.75
C CYS A 179 5.62 -5.78 -3.64
N ASN A 180 5.89 -6.43 -2.51
CA ASN A 180 7.11 -7.21 -2.26
C ASN A 180 7.07 -8.61 -2.87
N LEU A 181 5.87 -9.13 -3.13
CA LEU A 181 5.63 -10.45 -3.70
C LEU A 181 5.92 -10.50 -5.21
N ILE A 182 5.63 -9.42 -5.96
CA ILE A 182 5.72 -9.38 -7.43
C ILE A 182 7.04 -9.91 -8.02
N PRO A 183 8.24 -9.54 -7.53
CA PRO A 183 9.50 -10.02 -8.10
C PRO A 183 9.76 -11.51 -7.87
N VAL A 184 8.98 -12.14 -6.99
CA VAL A 184 9.15 -13.51 -6.50
C VAL A 184 8.08 -14.46 -7.09
N LEU A 185 7.03 -13.90 -7.70
CA LEU A 185 5.97 -14.66 -8.36
C LEU A 185 6.53 -15.45 -9.55
N PHE A 186 6.04 -16.68 -9.72
CA PHE A 186 6.36 -17.52 -10.86
C PHE A 186 5.35 -17.30 -11.99
N THR A 187 5.84 -16.93 -13.17
CA THR A 187 5.05 -16.84 -14.41
C THR A 187 5.45 -17.97 -15.36
N PRO A 188 4.57 -18.94 -15.65
CA PRO A 188 4.88 -20.03 -16.58
C PRO A 188 5.29 -19.51 -17.97
N ALA A 189 4.64 -18.44 -18.45
CA ALA A 189 4.83 -17.87 -19.79
C ALA A 189 6.27 -17.40 -20.10
N ILE A 190 7.11 -17.20 -19.08
CA ILE A 190 8.48 -16.69 -19.24
C ILE A 190 9.52 -17.81 -19.15
N HIS A 191 9.19 -18.93 -18.51
CA HIS A 191 10.10 -20.05 -18.36
C HIS A 191 9.83 -21.07 -19.46
N LEU A 192 10.83 -21.26 -20.35
CA LEU A 192 10.78 -22.10 -21.55
C LEU A 192 10.20 -23.51 -21.31
N ASP A 193 10.31 -24.04 -20.08
CA ASP A 193 9.88 -25.39 -19.71
C ASP A 193 8.70 -25.44 -18.71
N ASN A 194 8.07 -24.31 -18.36
CA ASN A 194 7.04 -24.21 -17.30
C ASN A 194 7.45 -24.80 -15.93
N ASP A 195 8.74 -25.10 -15.72
CA ASP A 195 9.22 -25.79 -14.53
C ASP A 195 9.70 -24.78 -13.47
N PRO A 196 9.15 -24.78 -12.25
CA PRO A 196 9.63 -23.93 -11.14
C PRO A 196 11.11 -24.11 -10.83
N ILE A 197 11.71 -25.26 -11.15
CA ILE A 197 13.15 -25.50 -10.97
C ILE A 197 13.97 -24.57 -11.87
N THR A 198 13.54 -24.34 -13.12
CA THR A 198 14.23 -23.41 -14.04
C THR A 198 14.14 -21.96 -13.56
N ALA A 199 13.03 -21.57 -12.93
CA ALA A 199 12.88 -20.25 -12.31
C ALA A 199 13.76 -20.07 -11.07
N ILE A 200 13.89 -21.11 -10.24
CA ILE A 200 14.82 -21.11 -9.09
C ILE A 200 16.26 -21.05 -9.58
N ALA A 201 16.62 -21.86 -10.59
CA ALA A 201 17.95 -21.84 -11.18
C ALA A 201 18.27 -20.47 -11.79
N PHE A 202 17.33 -19.84 -12.47
CA PHE A 202 17.48 -18.48 -13.02
C PHE A 202 17.72 -17.44 -11.93
N GLU A 203 16.95 -17.45 -10.85
CA GLU A 203 17.15 -16.53 -9.72
C GLU A 203 18.52 -16.74 -9.03
N HIS A 204 18.91 -18.00 -8.80
CA HIS A 204 20.22 -18.34 -8.24
C HIS A 204 21.37 -17.93 -9.17
N THR A 205 21.18 -18.07 -10.48
CA THR A 205 22.13 -17.63 -11.52
C THR A 205 22.30 -16.12 -11.45
N ILE A 206 21.20 -15.35 -11.41
CA ILE A 206 21.25 -13.89 -11.26
C ILE A 206 21.96 -13.49 -9.97
N LYS A 207 21.58 -14.10 -8.83
CA LYS A 207 22.11 -13.73 -7.52
C LYS A 207 23.60 -14.04 -7.38
N ASN A 208 24.06 -15.18 -7.89
CA ASN A 208 25.42 -15.66 -7.67
C ASN A 208 26.42 -15.23 -8.75
N LEU A 209 25.99 -15.02 -10.02
CA LEU A 209 26.91 -14.65 -11.11
C LEU A 209 27.06 -13.14 -11.30
N LEU A 210 26.07 -12.31 -10.93
CA LEU A 210 26.08 -10.87 -11.24
C LEU A 210 26.47 -9.96 -10.09
N GLN A 211 26.49 -10.45 -8.84
CA GLN A 211 27.00 -9.66 -7.72
C GLN A 211 28.53 -9.52 -7.76
N LYS A 212 29.23 -10.29 -8.60
CA LYS A 212 30.69 -10.40 -8.56
C LYS A 212 31.47 -9.77 -9.71
N ASP A 213 30.95 -9.58 -10.92
CA ASP A 213 31.79 -9.10 -12.02
C ASP A 213 31.08 -8.22 -13.06
N LEU A 214 31.82 -7.21 -13.54
CA LEU A 214 31.64 -6.39 -14.76
C LEU A 214 31.03 -4.98 -14.60
N THR A 215 31.80 -4.09 -13.96
CA THR A 215 31.74 -2.64 -14.24
C THR A 215 32.44 -2.36 -15.58
N PHE A 216 31.75 -2.57 -16.69
CA PHE A 216 32.21 -2.03 -17.98
C PHE A 216 31.77 -0.57 -18.07
N LYS A 217 32.72 0.33 -17.81
CA LYS A 217 32.64 1.73 -18.26
C LYS A 217 33.00 1.74 -19.73
N ASP A 218 32.13 2.35 -20.53
CA ASP A 218 32.40 3.11 -21.76
C ASP A 218 31.29 2.83 -22.77
N PHE A 219 30.48 3.85 -23.06
CA PHE A 219 29.92 4.22 -24.38
C PHE A 219 28.83 5.29 -24.16
N GLU A 220 29.23 6.56 -24.14
CA GLU A 220 28.30 7.69 -24.23
C GLU A 220 27.79 7.81 -25.67
N ALA A 221 26.47 7.73 -25.86
CA ALA A 221 25.80 8.14 -27.10
C ALA A 221 24.93 9.37 -26.82
N ASN A 222 25.21 10.43 -27.57
CA ASN A 222 24.59 11.76 -27.51
C ASN A 222 23.05 11.69 -27.63
N ILE A 223 22.35 11.85 -26.50
CA ILE A 223 20.94 12.22 -26.42
C ILE A 223 20.91 13.60 -25.75
N PRO A 224 20.08 14.58 -26.19
CA PRO A 224 20.06 15.91 -25.59
C PRO A 224 19.73 15.82 -24.09
N PRO A 225 20.40 16.59 -23.23
CA PRO A 225 20.23 16.46 -21.79
C PRO A 225 18.95 17.18 -21.35
N ILE A 226 17.84 16.44 -21.24
CA ILE A 226 16.77 16.82 -20.32
C ILE A 226 17.18 16.23 -18.96
N LYS A 227 18.07 16.95 -18.29
CA LYS A 227 18.75 16.51 -17.08
C LYS A 227 17.84 16.69 -15.87
N ALA A 228 17.07 15.65 -15.53
CA ALA A 228 16.59 15.41 -14.17
C ALA A 228 16.24 13.95 -13.80
N PHE A 229 16.05 12.99 -14.72
CA PHE A 229 15.43 11.72 -14.29
C PHE A 229 15.95 10.37 -14.81
N ILE A 230 16.94 10.26 -15.71
CA ILE A 230 17.40 8.91 -16.15
C ILE A 230 18.91 8.92 -16.44
N ASP A 231 19.67 8.04 -15.75
CA ASP A 231 21.08 7.75 -16.04
C ASP A 231 21.23 6.88 -17.31
N PRO A 232 22.33 7.02 -18.08
CA PRO A 232 22.44 6.47 -19.42
C PRO A 232 22.70 4.95 -19.45
N LEU A 233 22.06 4.32 -20.43
CA LEU A 233 21.96 2.88 -20.69
C LEU A 233 23.31 2.22 -21.01
N ASN A 234 23.64 1.14 -20.29
CA ASN A 234 24.76 0.24 -20.61
C ASN A 234 24.36 -1.25 -20.47
N SER A 235 25.19 -2.13 -21.03
CA SER A 235 25.06 -3.58 -21.33
C SER A 235 24.64 -4.56 -20.21
N GLN A 236 24.08 -4.11 -19.09
CA GLN A 236 23.27 -4.92 -18.15
C GLN A 236 21.91 -5.36 -18.73
N HIS A 237 21.61 -4.90 -19.95
CA HIS A 237 20.28 -4.85 -20.53
C HIS A 237 19.59 -6.21 -20.72
N LEU A 238 20.28 -7.32 -20.95
CA LEU A 238 19.61 -8.62 -21.21
C LEU A 238 19.04 -9.25 -19.94
N ILE A 239 19.78 -9.24 -18.83
CA ILE A 239 19.34 -9.88 -17.58
C ILE A 239 18.48 -8.91 -16.76
N LEU A 240 18.79 -7.61 -16.78
CA LEU A 240 17.86 -6.60 -16.29
C LEU A 240 16.56 -6.64 -17.11
N SER A 241 16.61 -6.80 -18.45
CA SER A 241 15.39 -6.99 -19.25
C SER A 241 14.65 -8.28 -18.91
N ALA A 242 15.33 -9.39 -18.62
CA ALA A 242 14.64 -10.64 -18.29
C ALA A 242 13.98 -10.57 -16.91
N LYS A 243 14.64 -9.95 -15.93
CA LYS A 243 14.06 -9.67 -14.61
C LYS A 243 12.93 -8.65 -14.70
N ASN A 244 13.10 -7.60 -15.49
CA ASN A 244 12.06 -6.60 -15.72
C ASN A 244 10.87 -7.22 -16.46
N ARG A 245 11.08 -8.12 -17.42
CA ARG A 245 10.01 -8.85 -18.11
C ARG A 245 9.22 -9.77 -17.18
N LEU A 246 9.88 -10.42 -16.23
CA LEU A 246 9.23 -11.17 -15.14
C LEU A 246 8.37 -10.26 -14.27
N ILE A 247 8.93 -9.14 -13.83
CA ILE A 247 8.20 -8.14 -13.05
C ILE A 247 7.01 -7.62 -13.85
N GLU A 248 7.17 -7.28 -15.12
CA GLU A 248 6.13 -6.77 -16.01
C GLU A 248 4.98 -7.76 -16.19
N ALA A 249 5.27 -9.03 -16.48
CA ALA A 249 4.23 -10.03 -16.65
C ALA A 249 3.47 -10.30 -15.33
N ASN A 250 4.20 -10.49 -14.23
CA ASN A 250 3.60 -10.68 -12.91
C ASN A 250 2.76 -9.46 -12.49
N LEU A 251 3.26 -8.26 -12.72
CA LEU A 251 2.57 -7.02 -12.39
C LEU A 251 1.32 -6.84 -13.25
N SER A 252 1.40 -7.12 -14.56
CA SER A 252 0.24 -7.10 -15.47
C SER A 252 -0.88 -8.02 -14.99
N ASP A 253 -0.56 -9.27 -14.65
CA ASP A 253 -1.54 -10.23 -14.15
C ASP A 253 -2.19 -9.76 -12.85
N ILE A 254 -1.40 -9.20 -11.91
CA ILE A 254 -1.93 -8.67 -10.64
C ILE A 254 -2.80 -7.43 -10.87
N ILE A 255 -2.40 -6.48 -11.73
CA ILE A 255 -3.19 -5.28 -12.04
C ILE A 255 -4.52 -5.66 -12.67
N ILE A 256 -4.54 -6.59 -13.64
CA ILE A 256 -5.78 -7.05 -14.28
C ILE A 256 -6.72 -7.71 -13.25
N ASN A 257 -6.19 -8.56 -12.36
CA ASN A 257 -7.00 -9.17 -11.31
C ASN A 257 -7.52 -8.15 -10.29
N LEU A 258 -6.72 -7.14 -9.94
CA LEU A 258 -7.15 -6.02 -9.08
C LEU A 258 -8.23 -5.16 -9.76
N LEU A 259 -8.08 -4.85 -11.05
CA LEU A 259 -9.09 -4.13 -11.83
C LEU A 259 -10.42 -4.89 -11.86
N ASN A 260 -10.39 -6.18 -12.20
CA ASN A 260 -11.59 -7.02 -12.22
C ASN A 260 -12.25 -7.10 -10.83
N SER A 261 -11.43 -7.25 -9.78
CA SER A 261 -11.92 -7.30 -8.40
C SER A 261 -12.50 -5.97 -7.93
N LEU A 262 -11.91 -4.85 -8.35
CA LEU A 262 -12.40 -3.49 -8.09
C LEU A 262 -13.76 -3.27 -8.77
N GLN A 263 -13.88 -3.62 -10.05
CA GLN A 263 -15.12 -3.51 -10.82
C GLN A 263 -16.25 -4.35 -10.21
N PHE A 264 -15.95 -5.54 -9.69
CA PHE A 264 -16.95 -6.41 -9.05
C PHE A 264 -17.37 -5.93 -7.66
N ASN A 265 -16.51 -5.19 -6.95
CA ASN A 265 -16.73 -4.82 -5.53
C ASN A 265 -16.89 -3.30 -5.30
N LEU A 266 -17.43 -2.55 -6.27
CA LEU A 266 -17.59 -1.10 -6.14
C LEU A 266 -18.48 -0.66 -4.96
N ASP A 267 -19.42 -1.51 -4.53
CA ASP A 267 -20.33 -1.22 -3.42
C ASP A 267 -19.73 -1.50 -2.04
N ASN A 268 -18.68 -2.32 -1.95
CA ASN A 268 -18.05 -2.66 -0.68
C ASN A 268 -16.98 -1.63 -0.33
N LYS A 269 -17.25 -0.81 0.69
CA LYS A 269 -16.32 0.23 1.18
C LYS A 269 -14.90 -0.31 1.44
N HIS A 270 -14.78 -1.46 2.12
CA HIS A 270 -13.49 -1.99 2.54
C HIS A 270 -12.68 -2.51 1.36
N ALA A 271 -13.34 -3.24 0.46
CA ALA A 271 -12.76 -3.73 -0.78
C ALA A 271 -12.33 -2.58 -1.69
N LEU A 272 -13.20 -1.59 -1.89
CA LEU A 272 -12.94 -0.41 -2.71
C LEU A 272 -11.68 0.33 -2.24
N ILE A 273 -11.61 0.65 -0.93
CA ILE A 273 -10.46 1.35 -0.34
C ILE A 273 -9.19 0.49 -0.45
N GLY A 274 -9.28 -0.81 -0.15
CA GLY A 274 -8.13 -1.70 -0.17
C GLY A 274 -7.54 -1.91 -1.56
N TYR A 275 -8.37 -2.13 -2.59
CA TYR A 275 -7.90 -2.28 -3.96
C TYR A 275 -7.31 -0.99 -4.52
N CYS A 276 -7.95 0.17 -4.27
CA CYS A 276 -7.38 1.46 -4.66
C CYS A 276 -6.04 1.73 -3.97
N ASN A 277 -5.91 1.40 -2.67
CA ASN A 277 -4.64 1.56 -1.95
C ASN A 277 -3.55 0.62 -2.48
N ALA A 278 -3.89 -0.64 -2.79
CA ALA A 278 -2.96 -1.58 -3.41
C ALA A 278 -2.46 -1.09 -4.77
N LEU A 279 -3.36 -0.62 -5.64
CA LEU A 279 -3.01 -0.05 -6.93
C LEU A 279 -2.15 1.22 -6.78
N ALA A 280 -2.43 2.08 -5.80
CA ALA A 280 -1.62 3.25 -5.50
C ALA A 280 -0.19 2.86 -5.09
N PHE A 281 -0.03 1.93 -4.15
CA PHE A 281 1.29 1.42 -3.75
C PHE A 281 2.04 0.76 -4.91
N LEU A 282 1.35 0.01 -5.76
CA LEU A 282 1.95 -0.58 -6.97
C LEU A 282 2.44 0.50 -7.93
N SER A 283 1.62 1.53 -8.18
CA SER A 283 1.99 2.64 -9.07
C SER A 283 3.18 3.46 -8.55
N ASN A 284 3.34 3.56 -7.23
CA ASN A 284 4.48 4.23 -6.60
C ASN A 284 5.75 3.38 -6.64
N LYS A 285 5.65 2.05 -6.47
CA LYS A 285 6.81 1.14 -6.47
C LYS A 285 7.27 0.75 -7.88
N TYR A 286 6.32 0.62 -8.81
CA TYR A 286 6.55 0.26 -10.20
C TYR A 286 5.89 1.33 -11.10
N PRO A 287 6.57 2.48 -11.29
CA PRO A 287 6.01 3.62 -12.02
C PRO A 287 5.59 3.25 -13.45
N ILE A 288 4.46 3.79 -13.88
CA ILE A 288 3.91 3.57 -15.23
C ILE A 288 4.89 4.06 -16.31
N THR A 289 5.68 5.09 -16.01
CA THR A 289 6.70 5.66 -16.91
C THR A 289 7.86 4.70 -17.19
N GLU A 290 8.20 3.85 -16.21
CA GLU A 290 9.25 2.82 -16.32
C GLU A 290 8.70 1.51 -16.88
N TYR A 291 7.50 1.11 -16.46
CA TYR A 291 6.86 -0.16 -16.84
C TYR A 291 5.53 0.07 -17.59
N PRO A 292 5.51 0.72 -18.77
CA PRO A 292 4.27 1.09 -19.45
C PRO A 292 3.45 -0.12 -19.90
N ASP A 293 4.11 -1.20 -20.31
CA ASP A 293 3.48 -2.39 -20.88
C ASP A 293 2.64 -3.16 -19.84
N CYS A 294 3.10 -3.25 -18.59
CA CYS A 294 2.38 -3.97 -17.54
C CYS A 294 1.11 -3.26 -17.07
N TRP A 295 1.08 -1.93 -17.20
CA TRP A 295 -0.11 -1.13 -16.89
C TRP A 295 -1.09 -1.06 -18.07
N GLY A 296 -0.76 -1.68 -19.21
CA GLY A 296 -1.51 -1.54 -20.45
C GLY A 296 -1.66 -0.06 -20.79
N SER A 297 -0.54 0.66 -20.89
CA SER A 297 -0.52 2.12 -21.13
C SER A 297 -0.81 2.51 -22.57
N ASP A 298 -1.46 1.63 -23.33
CA ASP A 298 -1.89 1.90 -24.69
C ASP A 298 -2.92 3.03 -24.68
N LEU A 299 -2.85 3.92 -25.66
CA LEU A 299 -3.73 5.09 -25.77
C LEU A 299 -5.13 4.73 -26.26
N SER A 300 -5.44 3.44 -26.37
CA SER A 300 -6.79 2.96 -26.64
C SER A 300 -7.68 3.12 -25.41
N GLU A 301 -8.93 3.52 -25.59
CA GLU A 301 -9.91 3.65 -24.50
C GLU A 301 -10.16 2.33 -23.76
N THR A 302 -9.89 1.19 -24.40
CA THR A 302 -10.01 -0.14 -23.81
C THR A 302 -8.79 -0.55 -22.97
N SER A 303 -7.77 0.29 -22.87
CA SER A 303 -6.55 -0.06 -22.15
C SER A 303 -6.78 -0.12 -20.64
N VAL A 304 -5.99 -0.95 -19.95
CA VAL A 304 -6.13 -1.17 -18.49
C VAL A 304 -5.94 0.14 -17.74
N SER A 305 -4.92 0.91 -18.12
CA SER A 305 -4.61 2.22 -17.54
C SER A 305 -5.75 3.25 -17.75
N MET A 306 -6.35 3.31 -18.95
CA MET A 306 -7.50 4.20 -19.22
C MET A 306 -8.75 3.79 -18.44
N GLN A 307 -9.07 2.49 -18.38
CA GLN A 307 -10.20 1.99 -17.58
C GLN A 307 -10.01 2.32 -16.09
N LEU A 308 -8.80 2.11 -15.55
CA LEU A 308 -8.47 2.47 -14.18
C LEU A 308 -8.61 3.98 -13.94
N LEU A 309 -8.16 4.81 -14.90
CA LEU A 309 -8.29 6.26 -14.84
C LEU A 309 -9.77 6.67 -14.79
N ASP A 310 -10.61 6.11 -15.66
CA ASP A 310 -12.05 6.39 -15.70
C ASP A 310 -12.75 6.00 -14.39
N ILE A 311 -12.38 4.84 -13.80
CA ILE A 311 -12.87 4.42 -12.49
C ILE A 311 -12.43 5.42 -11.41
N CYS A 312 -11.15 5.76 -11.34
CA CYS A 312 -10.65 6.71 -10.33
C CYS A 312 -11.33 8.07 -10.43
N MET A 313 -11.56 8.57 -11.64
CA MET A 313 -12.24 9.83 -11.89
C MET A 313 -13.72 9.77 -11.49
N THR A 314 -14.38 8.64 -11.73
CA THR A 314 -15.75 8.38 -11.24
C THR A 314 -15.81 8.35 -9.71
N LEU A 315 -14.83 7.71 -9.07
CA LEU A 315 -14.74 7.62 -7.61
C LEU A 315 -14.51 9.01 -6.98
N LEU A 316 -13.59 9.81 -7.51
CA LEU A 316 -13.29 11.16 -7.01
C LEU A 316 -14.45 12.15 -7.18
N SER A 317 -15.29 11.95 -8.20
CA SER A 317 -16.42 12.84 -8.49
C SER A 317 -17.70 12.45 -7.77
N THR A 318 -17.96 11.15 -7.61
CA THR A 318 -19.29 10.64 -7.23
C THR A 318 -19.29 9.83 -5.94
N SER A 319 -18.20 9.12 -5.61
CA SER A 319 -18.19 8.19 -4.48
C SER A 319 -17.92 8.90 -3.15
N SER A 320 -18.95 9.00 -2.32
CA SER A 320 -18.82 9.50 -0.95
C SER A 320 -17.95 8.58 -0.06
N LEU A 321 -17.88 7.27 -0.38
CA LEU A 321 -17.07 6.29 0.36
C LEU A 321 -15.57 6.58 0.25
N VAL A 322 -15.13 7.13 -0.90
CA VAL A 322 -13.73 7.47 -1.17
C VAL A 322 -13.46 8.92 -0.78
N VAL A 323 -14.30 9.87 -1.21
CA VAL A 323 -14.04 11.30 -1.01
C VAL A 323 -14.11 11.70 0.47
N LEU A 324 -14.95 11.04 1.28
CA LEU A 324 -15.09 11.34 2.71
C LEU A 324 -14.15 10.50 3.61
N ASP A 325 -13.19 9.79 3.03
CA ASP A 325 -12.11 9.12 3.75
C ASP A 325 -10.78 9.70 3.24
N LEU A 326 -10.09 10.49 4.08
CA LEU A 326 -8.88 11.21 3.66
C LEU A 326 -7.79 10.27 3.14
N THR A 327 -7.64 9.09 3.74
CA THR A 327 -6.60 8.13 3.35
C THR A 327 -6.91 7.49 2.01
N ALA A 328 -8.18 7.12 1.79
CA ALA A 328 -8.64 6.57 0.52
C ALA A 328 -8.59 7.63 -0.59
N HIS A 329 -9.03 8.86 -0.30
CA HIS A 329 -8.99 9.98 -1.22
C HIS A 329 -7.57 10.30 -1.68
N GLN A 330 -6.61 10.36 -0.75
CA GLN A 330 -5.19 10.56 -1.06
C GLN A 330 -4.64 9.41 -1.93
N SER A 331 -4.97 8.17 -1.61
CA SER A 331 -4.51 6.99 -2.37
C SER A 331 -5.02 7.02 -3.80
N VAL A 332 -6.32 7.33 -3.99
CA VAL A 332 -6.91 7.45 -5.33
C VAL A 332 -6.34 8.64 -6.09
N LEU A 333 -6.10 9.79 -5.45
CA LEU A 333 -5.44 10.94 -6.09
C LEU A 333 -4.02 10.59 -6.56
N SER A 334 -3.24 9.88 -5.73
CA SER A 334 -1.90 9.40 -6.07
C SER A 334 -1.95 8.47 -7.28
N LEU A 335 -2.86 7.50 -7.28
CA LEU A 335 -3.03 6.57 -8.40
C LEU A 335 -3.44 7.29 -9.68
N THR A 336 -4.44 8.19 -9.63
CA THR A 336 -4.88 9.00 -10.77
C THR A 336 -3.74 9.83 -11.34
N GLY A 337 -2.94 10.47 -10.48
CA GLY A 337 -1.77 11.26 -10.89
C GLY A 337 -0.75 10.40 -11.63
N ASN A 338 -0.39 9.25 -11.08
CA ASN A 338 0.58 8.33 -11.66
C ASN A 338 0.08 7.74 -13.00
N LEU A 339 -1.21 7.42 -13.12
CA LEU A 339 -1.82 6.96 -14.37
C LEU A 339 -1.78 8.05 -15.45
N CYS A 340 -2.18 9.28 -15.10
CA CYS A 340 -2.12 10.43 -16.00
C CYS A 340 -0.70 10.70 -16.46
N GLU A 341 0.29 10.64 -15.57
CA GLU A 341 1.70 10.83 -15.88
C GLU A 341 2.20 9.79 -16.89
N GLY A 342 1.93 8.51 -16.63
CA GLY A 342 2.35 7.42 -17.51
C GLY A 342 1.70 7.47 -18.90
N LEU A 343 0.39 7.73 -18.95
CA LEU A 343 -0.36 7.87 -20.19
C LEU A 343 0.10 9.09 -21.01
N ALA A 344 0.33 10.23 -20.34
CA ALA A 344 0.87 11.43 -20.98
C ALA A 344 2.29 11.20 -21.50
N TYR A 345 3.15 10.52 -20.73
CA TYR A 345 4.49 10.14 -21.15
C TYR A 345 4.44 9.26 -22.42
N ASN A 346 3.57 8.25 -22.44
CA ASN A 346 3.45 7.40 -23.62
C ASN A 346 2.91 8.17 -24.84
N ALA A 347 1.92 9.06 -24.65
CA ALA A 347 1.41 9.92 -25.72
C ALA A 347 2.46 10.88 -26.29
N ILE A 348 3.27 11.47 -25.42
CA ILE A 348 4.37 12.34 -25.84
C ILE A 348 5.44 11.53 -26.58
N LYS A 349 5.79 10.35 -26.07
CA LYS A 349 6.77 9.43 -26.68
C LYS A 349 6.33 8.96 -28.07
N THR A 350 5.04 8.66 -28.27
CA THR A 350 4.50 8.29 -29.60
C THR A 350 4.48 9.48 -30.55
N ASN A 351 4.14 10.68 -30.07
CA ASN A 351 4.21 11.90 -30.86
C ASN A 351 5.62 12.22 -31.37
N PHE A 352 6.64 12.11 -30.50
CA PHE A 352 8.03 12.30 -30.90
C PHE A 352 8.49 11.27 -31.94
N LYS A 353 8.07 10.01 -31.82
CA LYS A 353 8.36 8.99 -32.83
C LYS A 353 7.70 9.28 -34.17
N ASN A 354 6.47 9.80 -34.15
CA ASN A 354 5.67 10.04 -35.35
C ASN A 354 5.90 11.43 -35.96
N SER A 355 6.77 12.27 -35.39
CA SER A 355 7.10 13.62 -35.87
C SER A 355 5.88 14.54 -36.09
N VAL A 356 4.84 14.37 -35.27
CA VAL A 356 3.60 15.17 -35.38
C VAL A 356 3.86 16.61 -34.93
N ALA A 357 3.35 17.58 -35.70
CA ALA A 357 3.56 19.00 -35.45
C ALA A 357 2.92 19.45 -34.12
N PHE A 358 3.68 20.21 -33.31
CA PHE A 358 3.19 20.85 -32.10
C PHE A 358 2.13 21.90 -32.45
N ALA A 359 0.97 21.83 -31.79
CA ALA A 359 -0.10 22.82 -31.92
C ALA A 359 -0.10 23.76 -30.70
N PRO A 360 0.64 24.90 -30.74
CA PRO A 360 0.78 25.80 -29.59
C PRO A 360 -0.51 26.50 -29.18
N ASP A 361 -1.52 26.53 -30.05
CA ASP A 361 -2.75 27.30 -29.86
C ASP A 361 -3.87 26.50 -29.14
N LEU A 362 -3.65 25.21 -28.86
CA LEU A 362 -4.60 24.38 -28.10
C LEU A 362 -4.13 24.18 -26.65
N ASP A 363 -5.09 24.26 -25.72
CA ASP A 363 -4.90 23.72 -24.36
C ASP A 363 -4.50 22.25 -24.47
N TRP A 364 -3.48 21.85 -23.70
CA TRP A 364 -2.85 20.53 -23.78
C TRP A 364 -2.31 20.16 -25.17
N GLY A 365 -1.84 21.11 -25.99
CA GLY A 365 -1.45 20.91 -27.39
C GLY A 365 -0.45 19.79 -27.72
N LEU A 366 0.31 19.28 -26.73
CA LEU A 366 1.16 18.08 -26.87
C LEU A 366 0.38 16.76 -26.87
N LEU A 367 -0.87 16.76 -26.39
CA LEU A 367 -1.70 15.58 -26.14
C LEU A 367 -3.01 15.62 -26.93
N SER A 368 -3.54 16.81 -27.22
CA SER A 368 -4.88 17.02 -27.79
C SER A 368 -5.13 16.29 -29.11
N HIS A 369 -4.08 16.06 -29.91
CA HIS A 369 -4.19 15.32 -31.17
C HIS A 369 -4.08 13.79 -31.04
N VAL A 370 -3.56 13.29 -29.92
CA VAL A 370 -3.26 11.86 -29.74
C VAL A 370 -4.33 11.15 -28.93
N SER A 371 -4.77 11.77 -27.84
CA SER A 371 -5.72 11.18 -26.91
C SER A 371 -6.65 12.26 -26.34
N PRO A 372 -7.72 12.65 -27.07
CA PRO A 372 -8.65 13.67 -26.59
C PRO A 372 -9.35 13.25 -25.27
N HIS A 373 -9.60 11.95 -25.08
CA HIS A 373 -10.16 11.42 -23.83
C HIS A 373 -9.23 11.66 -22.63
N LEU A 374 -7.92 11.48 -22.81
CA LEU A 374 -6.93 11.77 -21.76
C LEU A 374 -6.92 13.26 -21.39
N VAL A 375 -7.04 14.16 -22.38
CA VAL A 375 -7.12 15.61 -22.13
C VAL A 375 -8.34 15.96 -21.29
N GLN A 376 -9.50 15.35 -21.58
CA GLN A 376 -10.70 15.54 -20.77
C GLN A 376 -10.48 15.10 -19.30
N GLN A 377 -9.83 13.97 -19.09
CA GLN A 377 -9.51 13.49 -17.74
C GLN A 377 -8.49 14.39 -17.02
N LEU A 378 -7.49 14.90 -17.74
CA LEU A 378 -6.48 15.83 -17.23
C LEU A 378 -7.10 17.17 -16.78
N GLU A 379 -8.02 17.73 -17.56
CA GLU A 379 -8.76 18.93 -17.17
C GLU A 379 -9.65 18.69 -15.92
N ALA A 380 -10.30 17.53 -15.87
CA ALA A 380 -11.15 17.16 -14.75
C ALA A 380 -10.35 16.98 -13.44
N ILE A 381 -9.20 16.29 -13.48
CA ILE A 381 -8.35 16.12 -12.29
C ILE A 381 -7.69 17.44 -11.89
N PHE A 382 -7.25 18.26 -12.85
CA PHE A 382 -6.72 19.60 -12.58
C PHE A 382 -7.76 20.48 -11.87
N THR A 383 -8.99 20.50 -12.38
CA THR A 383 -10.10 21.24 -11.75
C THR A 383 -10.36 20.75 -10.33
N HIS A 384 -10.36 19.44 -10.12
CA HIS A 384 -10.56 18.84 -8.79
C HIS A 384 -9.43 19.21 -7.81
N LEU A 385 -8.17 19.12 -8.24
CA LEU A 385 -7.01 19.52 -7.43
C LEU A 385 -7.05 21.00 -7.08
N MET A 386 -7.39 21.88 -8.03
CA MET A 386 -7.55 23.31 -7.76
C MET A 386 -8.64 23.61 -6.74
N ARG A 387 -9.75 22.85 -6.75
CA ARG A 387 -10.81 22.96 -5.73
C ARG A 387 -10.32 22.49 -4.36
N ILE A 388 -9.58 21.39 -4.29
CA ILE A 388 -8.98 20.89 -3.04
C ILE A 388 -7.98 21.91 -2.47
N MET A 389 -7.10 22.46 -3.31
CA MET A 389 -6.16 23.51 -2.90
C MET A 389 -6.88 24.76 -2.39
N ASN A 390 -7.99 25.14 -3.03
CA ASN A 390 -8.82 26.26 -2.55
C ASN A 390 -9.46 25.94 -1.18
N ILE A 391 -9.91 24.70 -0.95
CA ILE A 391 -10.40 24.25 0.36
C ILE A 391 -9.30 24.41 1.41
N TYR A 392 -8.09 23.91 1.16
CA TYR A 392 -6.97 24.05 2.10
C TYR A 392 -6.63 25.51 2.39
N SER A 393 -6.52 26.36 1.36
CA SER A 393 -6.30 27.80 1.54
C SER A 393 -7.38 28.41 2.41
N SER A 394 -8.65 28.12 2.13
CA SER A 394 -9.79 28.67 2.88
C SER A 394 -9.77 28.28 4.37
N ILE A 395 -9.28 27.09 4.72
CA ILE A 395 -9.21 26.59 6.09
C ILE A 395 -8.00 27.18 6.83
N ILE A 396 -6.87 27.35 6.14
CA ILE A 396 -5.65 27.94 6.72
C ILE A 396 -5.83 29.43 6.98
N ASP A 397 -6.47 30.12 6.03
CA ASP A 397 -6.67 31.59 6.07
C ASP A 397 -7.80 32.03 7.01
N GLU A 398 -8.67 31.11 7.48
CA GLU A 398 -9.80 31.43 8.36
C GLU A 398 -9.32 31.82 9.78
N PRO A 399 -9.41 33.10 10.21
CA PRO A 399 -9.17 33.45 11.61
C PRO A 399 -10.32 32.86 12.44
N LEU A 400 -9.99 32.15 13.52
CA LEU A 400 -10.93 31.48 14.44
C LEU A 400 -12.14 32.37 14.78
N LEU A 401 -13.24 32.23 14.04
CA LEU A 401 -14.52 32.81 14.40
C LEU A 401 -15.21 31.83 15.34
N THR A 402 -15.12 32.16 16.63
CA THR A 402 -15.85 31.54 17.73
C THR A 402 -17.31 31.28 17.36
N SER A 403 -17.69 30.01 17.39
CA SER A 403 -19.04 29.46 17.60
C SER A 403 -20.17 30.50 17.68
N THR A 404 -20.76 30.91 16.55
CA THR A 404 -22.13 31.48 16.47
C THR A 404 -22.62 31.70 15.03
N ASN A 405 -21.78 31.64 14.00
CA ASN A 405 -22.17 32.04 12.63
C ASN A 405 -22.20 30.92 11.59
N ILE A 406 -22.55 29.69 11.96
CA ILE A 406 -22.65 28.57 11.01
C ILE A 406 -23.80 28.78 9.99
N MET A 407 -24.74 29.69 10.25
CA MET A 407 -25.90 29.91 9.36
C MET A 407 -25.77 31.11 8.41
N SER A 408 -24.80 32.01 8.59
CA SER A 408 -24.72 33.28 7.83
C SER A 408 -23.72 33.28 6.66
N THR A 409 -22.83 32.29 6.57
CA THR A 409 -21.92 32.15 5.41
C THR A 409 -22.48 31.25 4.30
N LEU A 410 -23.47 30.40 4.61
CA LEU A 410 -24.23 29.61 3.63
C LEU A 410 -25.25 30.45 2.82
N THR A 411 -25.63 31.65 3.29
CA THR A 411 -26.65 32.49 2.64
C THR A 411 -26.11 33.35 1.48
N ASN A 412 -24.78 33.45 1.29
CA ASN A 412 -24.21 34.21 0.17
C ASN A 412 -24.27 33.49 -1.19
N TYR A 413 -24.66 32.22 -1.25
CA TYR A 413 -24.70 31.43 -2.50
C TYR A 413 -26.10 31.01 -2.99
N ASN A 414 -27.17 31.30 -2.25
CA ASN A 414 -28.54 30.96 -2.67
C ASN A 414 -29.43 32.21 -2.78
N LYS A 415 -29.46 32.84 -3.96
CA LYS A 415 -30.62 33.66 -4.37
C LYS A 415 -31.45 32.88 -5.38
N MET A 416 -32.45 32.16 -4.89
CA MET A 416 -33.61 31.72 -5.65
C MET A 416 -34.72 32.79 -5.51
N PRO A 417 -35.56 33.05 -6.53
CA PRO A 417 -36.34 34.27 -6.59
C PRO A 417 -37.58 34.16 -5.69
N VAL A 418 -37.76 35.11 -4.79
CA VAL A 418 -38.99 35.25 -3.99
C VAL A 418 -39.78 36.45 -4.50
N ILE A 419 -41.07 36.20 -4.68
CA ILE A 419 -42.12 37.03 -5.24
C ILE A 419 -42.19 38.43 -4.59
N GLN A 420 -42.43 39.42 -5.44
CA GLN A 420 -42.57 40.85 -5.12
C GLN A 420 -43.72 41.12 -4.12
N THR A 421 -43.41 41.81 -3.04
CA THR A 421 -44.35 42.66 -2.31
C THR A 421 -43.74 44.04 -2.08
N LEU A 422 -44.62 45.04 -2.05
CA LEU A 422 -44.39 46.43 -2.45
C LEU A 422 -43.52 47.30 -1.52
N SER A 423 -42.86 48.27 -2.17
CA SER A 423 -42.58 49.65 -1.73
C SER A 423 -41.79 49.91 -0.44
N ASN A 424 -40.58 50.47 -0.59
CA ASN A 424 -40.38 51.92 -0.41
C ASN A 424 -38.95 52.35 -0.77
N SER A 425 -38.85 53.34 -1.66
CA SER A 425 -37.62 54.08 -1.96
C SER A 425 -37.18 54.91 -0.75
N PRO A 426 -35.87 55.23 -0.66
CA PRO A 426 -35.53 56.63 -0.83
C PRO A 426 -34.26 56.88 -1.68
N LEU A 427 -34.49 57.74 -2.69
CA LEU A 427 -33.65 58.79 -3.26
C LEU A 427 -32.12 58.63 -3.34
N SER A 428 -31.65 58.44 -4.57
CA SER A 428 -30.29 58.71 -5.04
C SER A 428 -29.98 60.22 -5.09
N PRO A 429 -28.76 60.67 -4.69
CA PRO A 429 -28.29 62.01 -5.05
C PRO A 429 -27.59 62.03 -6.42
N ILE A 430 -28.25 62.78 -7.30
CA ILE A 430 -27.84 63.38 -8.57
C ILE A 430 -26.34 63.65 -8.78
N ARG A 431 -25.87 63.17 -9.94
CA ARG A 431 -24.65 63.54 -10.69
C ARG A 431 -24.42 65.06 -10.73
N ARG A 432 -23.23 65.54 -10.34
CA ARG A 432 -22.64 66.75 -10.93
C ARG A 432 -21.59 66.35 -11.96
N LYS A 433 -21.83 66.77 -13.21
CA LYS A 433 -20.86 66.76 -14.30
C LYS A 433 -19.77 67.81 -13.99
N SER A 434 -18.51 67.40 -13.96
CA SER A 434 -17.38 68.29 -14.30
C SER A 434 -16.60 67.61 -15.43
N LEU A 435 -16.30 68.41 -16.46
CA LEU A 435 -15.71 67.99 -17.72
C LEU A 435 -14.29 67.44 -17.54
N LEU A 436 -14.05 66.29 -18.19
CA LEU A 436 -12.74 65.71 -18.43
C LEU A 436 -11.96 66.54 -19.46
N LYS A 437 -10.69 66.80 -19.14
CA LYS A 437 -9.64 67.12 -20.11
C LYS A 437 -9.10 65.79 -20.63
N THR A 438 -8.99 65.68 -21.95
CA THR A 438 -8.73 64.45 -22.71
C THR A 438 -7.25 64.15 -22.87
N SER A 439 -6.79 63.03 -22.31
CA SER A 439 -5.78 62.10 -22.85
C SER A 439 -5.54 61.01 -21.78
N ASP A 440 -5.29 59.77 -22.18
CA ASP A 440 -4.94 58.60 -21.34
C ASP A 440 -6.10 57.66 -20.92
N LEU A 441 -6.91 57.23 -21.89
CA LEU A 441 -7.94 56.18 -21.71
C LEU A 441 -7.73 54.89 -22.53
N SER A 442 -6.60 54.71 -23.23
CA SER A 442 -6.33 53.44 -23.93
C SER A 442 -5.74 52.37 -23.02
N ASP A 443 -4.88 52.74 -22.06
CA ASP A 443 -4.04 51.73 -21.38
C ASP A 443 -4.67 51.16 -20.09
N LYS A 444 -5.68 51.84 -19.52
CA LYS A 444 -6.42 51.36 -18.32
C LYS A 444 -7.57 50.41 -18.64
N MET A 445 -8.08 50.41 -19.88
CA MET A 445 -9.21 49.56 -20.26
C MET A 445 -8.77 48.14 -20.62
N ASP A 446 -7.55 47.98 -21.13
CA ASP A 446 -6.94 46.67 -21.38
C ASP A 446 -6.36 46.03 -20.11
N SER A 447 -5.86 46.82 -19.15
CA SER A 447 -5.42 46.29 -17.85
C SER A 447 -6.60 45.82 -16.99
N MET A 448 -7.73 46.53 -17.01
CA MET A 448 -8.94 46.15 -16.27
C MET A 448 -9.64 44.93 -16.91
N LYS A 449 -9.68 44.86 -18.25
CA LYS A 449 -10.22 43.70 -18.96
C LYS A 449 -9.38 42.44 -18.78
N ARG A 450 -8.04 42.54 -18.76
CA ARG A 450 -7.16 41.40 -18.44
C ARG A 450 -7.32 40.93 -16.99
N SER A 451 -7.46 41.85 -16.03
CA SER A 451 -7.69 41.46 -14.63
C SER A 451 -9.07 40.87 -14.36
N ASP A 452 -10.10 41.32 -15.08
CA ASP A 452 -11.46 40.78 -14.96
C ASP A 452 -11.62 39.45 -15.72
N SER A 453 -10.96 39.25 -16.86
CA SER A 453 -10.91 37.95 -17.54
C SER A 453 -10.15 36.92 -16.70
N GLU A 454 -8.97 37.28 -16.16
CA GLU A 454 -8.18 36.41 -15.28
C GLU A 454 -8.89 36.08 -13.97
N LYS A 455 -9.64 37.02 -13.37
CA LYS A 455 -10.49 36.73 -12.21
C LYS A 455 -11.66 35.82 -12.58
N SER A 456 -12.30 36.04 -13.73
CA SER A 456 -13.44 35.23 -14.18
C SER A 456 -13.05 33.79 -14.51
N ASP A 457 -11.85 33.54 -15.02
CA ASP A 457 -11.36 32.19 -15.30
C ASP A 457 -10.83 31.50 -14.04
N LYS A 458 -10.18 32.22 -13.11
CA LYS A 458 -9.81 31.68 -11.78
C LYS A 458 -11.03 31.23 -10.97
N ASP A 459 -12.13 31.98 -11.05
CA ASP A 459 -13.37 31.66 -10.33
C ASP A 459 -14.10 30.42 -10.91
N LYS A 460 -13.88 30.05 -12.18
CA LYS A 460 -14.49 28.85 -12.79
C LYS A 460 -13.92 27.55 -12.21
N PHE A 461 -12.60 27.46 -12.09
CA PHE A 461 -11.93 26.22 -11.67
C PHE A 461 -11.92 26.00 -10.16
N THR A 462 -11.90 27.09 -9.37
CA THR A 462 -11.72 27.01 -7.91
C THR A 462 -13.02 26.92 -7.12
N LYS A 463 -14.17 27.23 -7.72
CA LYS A 463 -15.47 27.20 -7.05
C LYS A 463 -15.93 25.77 -6.78
N TYR A 464 -16.16 25.44 -5.51
CA TYR A 464 -16.64 24.14 -5.06
C TYR A 464 -17.97 24.20 -4.28
N GLY A 465 -18.47 25.39 -3.94
CA GLY A 465 -19.67 25.55 -3.11
C GLY A 465 -20.97 24.98 -3.67
N SER A 466 -21.03 24.70 -4.98
CA SER A 466 -22.16 23.99 -5.61
C SER A 466 -22.05 22.46 -5.55
N ASN A 467 -20.89 21.93 -5.18
CA ASN A 467 -20.66 20.49 -5.06
C ASN A 467 -20.77 20.06 -3.58
N THR A 468 -21.91 19.44 -3.24
CA THR A 468 -22.21 18.97 -1.88
C THR A 468 -21.14 18.03 -1.31
N LEU A 469 -20.50 17.20 -2.13
CA LEU A 469 -19.44 16.27 -1.67
C LEU A 469 -18.18 17.03 -1.26
N LEU A 470 -17.76 18.02 -2.06
CA LEU A 470 -16.58 18.85 -1.74
C LEU A 470 -16.82 19.76 -0.54
N VAL A 471 -18.05 20.22 -0.33
CA VAL A 471 -18.43 20.94 0.89
C VAL A 471 -18.26 20.05 2.12
N ARG A 472 -18.75 18.79 2.07
CA ARG A 472 -18.55 17.83 3.17
C ARG A 472 -17.08 17.48 3.39
N LEU A 473 -16.30 17.34 2.32
CA LEU A 473 -14.85 17.17 2.41
C LEU A 473 -14.19 18.35 3.14
N SER A 474 -14.60 19.59 2.84
CA SER A 474 -14.08 20.78 3.51
C SER A 474 -14.38 20.80 5.01
N GLU A 475 -15.55 20.31 5.43
CA GLU A 475 -15.91 20.18 6.85
C GLU A 475 -15.03 19.12 7.54
N MET A 476 -14.79 17.98 6.89
CA MET A 476 -13.92 16.92 7.41
C MET A 476 -12.47 17.39 7.55
N ILE A 477 -11.91 18.05 6.53
CA ILE A 477 -10.54 18.59 6.58
C ILE A 477 -10.44 19.65 7.69
N ARG A 478 -11.45 20.52 7.84
CA ARG A 478 -11.49 21.52 8.91
C ARG A 478 -11.49 20.85 10.29
N ALA A 479 -12.27 19.79 10.49
CA ALA A 479 -12.30 19.04 11.75
C ALA A 479 -10.94 18.40 12.08
N SER A 480 -10.30 17.78 11.08
CA SER A 480 -8.95 17.21 11.23
C SER A 480 -7.89 18.28 11.54
N TYR A 481 -7.93 19.41 10.84
CA TYR A 481 -7.03 20.55 11.10
C TYR A 481 -7.18 21.13 12.50
N LEU A 482 -8.42 21.31 12.98
CA LEU A 482 -8.68 21.76 14.35
C LEU A 482 -8.15 20.78 15.39
N SER A 483 -8.35 19.47 15.19
CA SER A 483 -7.81 18.42 16.05
C SER A 483 -6.28 18.47 16.10
N ASN A 484 -5.62 18.54 14.95
CA ASN A 484 -4.17 18.62 14.86
C ASN A 484 -3.62 19.90 15.49
N LYS A 485 -4.29 21.04 15.31
CA LYS A 485 -3.90 22.32 15.94
C LYS A 485 -3.98 22.28 17.47
N THR A 486 -4.90 21.48 18.02
CA THR A 486 -5.01 21.28 19.48
C THR A 486 -4.06 20.22 20.03
N SER A 487 -3.53 19.34 19.18
CA SER A 487 -2.55 18.32 19.56
C SER A 487 -1.13 18.90 19.50
N MET A 488 -0.31 18.65 20.52
CA MET A 488 1.11 19.04 20.53
C MET A 488 2.04 17.93 19.99
N ASP A 489 1.53 17.06 19.13
CA ASP A 489 2.32 15.96 18.56
C ASP A 489 3.03 16.41 17.27
N LEU A 490 4.29 16.83 17.40
CA LEU A 490 5.15 17.25 16.28
C LEU A 490 5.82 16.06 15.58
N SER A 491 5.55 14.82 16.00
CA SER A 491 6.24 13.62 15.47
C SER A 491 5.61 13.03 14.20
N GLY A 492 4.40 13.48 13.84
CA GLY A 492 3.67 13.02 12.64
C GLY A 492 4.08 13.67 11.31
N ASP A 493 4.97 14.68 11.31
CA ASP A 493 5.41 15.42 10.11
C ASP A 493 6.67 14.84 9.44
N LYS A 494 7.04 13.57 9.70
CA LYS A 494 8.26 12.95 9.16
C LYS A 494 8.03 11.91 8.08
#